data_AF-A0A523VWD7-F1
#
_entry.id   AF-A0A523VWD7-F1
#
_cell.length_a   1.000
_cell.length_b   1.000
_cell.length_c   1.000
_cell.angle_alpha   90.00
_cell.angle_beta   90.00
_cell.angle_gamma   90.00
#
_symmetry.space_group_name_H-M   'P 1'
#
loop_
_entity.id
_entity.type
_entity.pdbx_description
1 polymer ?
#
loop_
_entity_poly.entity_id
_entity_poly.type
_entity_poly.pdbx_seq_one_letter_code
_entity_poly.pdbx_strand_id
1 'polypeptide(L)' 'MVINKIPELICDNCGSKKQVPTCCDKSMMVKDGYLLCCCSNECGYQPIPECCGLKMTYID' A
#
# COMPACT_ATOMS: atom_id res chain seq x y z
N MET A 1 3.49 3.27 24.85
CA MET A 1 3.63 2.31 23.73
C MET A 1 3.46 3.10 22.46
N VAL A 2 4.53 3.28 21.68
CA VAL A 2 4.41 3.92 20.36
C VAL A 2 3.79 2.86 19.45
N ILE A 3 2.51 3.03 19.09
CA ILE A 3 1.86 2.15 18.13
C ILE A 3 2.46 2.55 16.78
N ASN A 4 3.51 1.85 16.35
CA ASN A 4 4.01 1.98 14.99
C ASN A 4 2.91 1.45 14.07
N LYS A 5 2.04 2.34 13.60
CA LYS A 5 1.04 1.96 12.60
C LYS A 5 1.78 1.58 11.33
N ILE A 6 1.66 0.31 10.96
CA ILE A 6 2.18 -0.20 9.70
C ILE A 6 1.13 0.17 8.65
N PRO A 7 1.52 0.79 7.54
CA PRO A 7 0.56 1.12 6.49
C PRO A 7 -0.10 -0.14 5.92
N GLU A 8 -1.42 -0.12 5.83
CA GLU A 8 -2.23 -1.22 5.32
C GLU A 8 -3.13 -0.75 4.16
N LEU A 9 -3.60 -1.71 3.38
CA LEU A 9 -4.62 -1.57 2.37
C LEU A 9 -5.87 -2.30 2.86
N ILE A 10 -7.02 -1.64 2.84
CA ILE A 10 -8.31 -2.21 3.23
C ILE A 10 -9.26 -2.26 2.03
N CYS A 11 -9.97 -3.36 1.87
CA CYS A 11 -11.09 -3.43 0.94
C CYS A 11 -12.34 -2.86 1.61
N ASP A 12 -12.87 -1.76 1.09
CA ASP A 12 -14.08 -1.13 1.66
C ASP A 12 -15.34 -2.00 1.53
N ASN A 13 -15.34 -2.98 0.61
CA ASN A 13 -16.48 -3.87 0.39
C ASN A 13 -16.53 -5.05 1.37
N CYS A 14 -15.39 -5.71 1.65
CA CYS A 14 -15.35 -6.91 2.49
C CYS A 14 -14.55 -6.75 3.79
N GLY A 15 -13.91 -5.59 4.01
CA GLY A 15 -13.09 -5.31 5.18
C GLY A 15 -11.74 -6.03 5.20
N SER A 16 -11.37 -6.75 4.13
CA SER A 16 -10.09 -7.46 4.06
C SER A 16 -8.92 -6.48 4.11
N LYS A 17 -7.95 -6.76 4.99
CA LYS A 17 -6.73 -5.97 5.14
C LYS A 17 -5.54 -6.68 4.51
N LYS A 18 -4.64 -5.91 3.93
CA LYS A 18 -3.38 -6.38 3.36
C LYS A 18 -2.28 -5.39 3.70
N GLN A 19 -1.12 -5.86 4.13
CA GLN A 19 0.00 -4.96 4.37
C GLN A 19 0.47 -4.32 3.06
N VAL A 20 0.86 -3.05 3.15
CA VAL A 20 1.52 -2.37 2.03
C VAL A 20 2.87 -3.07 1.78
N PRO A 21 3.16 -3.48 0.53
CA PRO A 21 4.41 -4.15 0.22
C PRO A 21 5.61 -3.26 0.53
N THR A 22 6.73 -3.91 0.85
CA THR A 22 8.00 -3.24 1.10
C THR A 22 8.88 -3.27 -0.15
N CYS A 23 9.60 -2.18 -0.39
CA CYS A 23 10.63 -2.03 -1.41
C CYS A 23 11.87 -1.44 -0.75
N CYS A 24 13.05 -2.02 -1.00
CA CYS A 24 14.31 -1.61 -0.36
C CYS A 24 14.21 -1.52 1.17
N ASP A 25 13.57 -2.52 1.79
CA ASP A 25 13.33 -2.63 3.25
C ASP A 25 12.48 -1.51 3.85
N LYS A 26 11.79 -0.72 3.03
CA LYS A 26 10.86 0.34 3.44
C LYS A 26 9.48 0.11 2.85
N SER A 27 8.42 0.48 3.56
CA SER A 27 7.07 0.43 2.99
C SER A 27 6.97 1.33 1.75
N MET A 28 6.32 0.83 0.71
CA MET A 28 6.04 1.62 -0.48
C MET A 28 5.07 2.77 -0.14
N MET A 29 5.23 3.90 -0.82
CA MET A 29 4.36 5.06 -0.69
C MET A 29 3.15 4.89 -1.61
N VAL A 30 1.94 5.22 -1.14
CA VAL A 30 0.77 5.32 -2.02
C VAL A 30 0.67 6.73 -2.58
N LYS A 31 0.67 6.87 -3.91
CA LYS A 31 0.49 8.15 -4.60
C LYS A 31 -0.26 7.93 -5.91
N ASP A 32 -1.25 8.77 -6.19
CA ASP A 32 -2.02 8.77 -7.44
C ASP A 32 -2.66 7.39 -7.79
N GLY A 33 -2.99 6.58 -6.78
CA GLY A 33 -3.55 5.23 -6.99
C GLY A 33 -2.52 4.16 -7.36
N TYR A 34 -1.23 4.43 -7.10
CA TYR A 34 -0.10 3.51 -7.29
C TYR A 34 0.71 3.40 -6.01
N LEU A 35 1.44 2.29 -5.90
CA LEU A 35 2.50 2.04 -4.94
C LEU A 35 3.83 2.42 -5.59
N LEU A 36 4.54 3.35 -4.97
CA LEU A 36 5.83 3.86 -5.41
C LEU A 36 6.90 3.45 -4.40
N CYS A 37 8.02 2.97 -4.90
CA CYS A 37 9.20 2.79 -4.05
C CYS A 37 9.76 4.16 -3.66
N CYS A 38 10.05 4.36 -2.37
CA CYS A 38 10.58 5.64 -1.87
C CYS A 38 12.07 5.83 -2.13
N CYS A 39 12.78 4.77 -2.56
CA CYS A 39 14.25 4.78 -2.65
C CYS A 39 14.79 5.34 -3.97
N SER A 40 14.07 5.19 -5.10
CA SER A 40 14.42 5.76 -6.41
C SER A 40 13.33 5.53 -7.44
N ASN A 41 13.29 6.36 -8.49
CA ASN A 41 12.35 6.21 -9.62
C ASN A 41 12.55 4.90 -10.41
N GLU A 42 13.71 4.25 -10.27
CA GLU A 42 14.08 3.02 -10.99
C GLU A 42 13.42 1.75 -10.40
N CYS A 43 13.00 1.79 -9.14
CA CYS A 43 12.39 0.63 -8.48
C CYS A 43 10.95 0.35 -8.95
N GLY A 44 10.35 1.29 -9.69
CA GLY A 44 9.11 1.09 -10.44
C GLY A 44 7.82 1.49 -9.71
N TYR A 45 6.75 1.58 -10.51
CA TYR A 45 5.39 1.83 -10.07
C TYR A 45 4.64 0.50 -10.07
N GLN A 46 3.94 0.21 -8.97
CA GLN A 46 3.03 -0.92 -8.91
C GLN A 46 1.59 -0.42 -8.75
N PRO A 47 0.60 -1.00 -9.44
CA PRO A 47 -0.79 -0.65 -9.20
C PRO A 47 -1.20 -1.07 -7.79
N ILE A 48 -2.11 -0.30 -7.17
CA ILE A 48 -2.73 -0.74 -5.92
C ILE A 48 -3.50 -2.05 -6.18
N PRO A 49 -3.32 -3.08 -5.34
CA PRO A 49 -4.06 -4.33 -5.43
C PRO A 49 -5.57 -4.13 -5.44
N GLU A 50 -6.25 -4.98 -6.19
CA GLU A 50 -7.71 -4.99 -6.25
C GLU A 50 -8.28 -6.12 -5.38
N CYS A 51 -9.40 -5.84 -4.72
CA CYS A 51 -10.20 -6.81 -3.97
C CYS A 51 -11.67 -6.52 -4.23
N CYS A 52 -12.48 -7.57 -4.44
CA CYS A 52 -13.89 -7.42 -4.82
C CYS A 52 -14.13 -6.56 -6.09
N GLY A 53 -13.16 -6.50 -7.01
CA GLY A 53 -13.24 -5.70 -8.23
C GLY A 53 -13.01 -4.19 -8.04
N LEU A 54 -12.55 -3.78 -6.85
CA LEU A 54 -12.21 -2.39 -6.52
C LEU A 54 -10.76 -2.29 -6.05
N LYS A 55 -10.09 -1.18 -6.35
CA LYS A 55 -8.78 -0.88 -5.76
C LYS A 55 -8.92 -0.74 -4.25
N MET A 56 -8.02 -1.36 -3.49
CA MET A 56 -8.02 -1.26 -2.04
C MET A 56 -7.64 0.15 -1.57
N THR A 57 -8.19 0.59 -0.43
CA THR A 57 -7.97 1.91 0.16
C THR A 57 -6.79 1.89 1.11
N TYR A 58 -5.92 2.90 1.03
CA TYR A 58 -4.79 3.05 1.94
C TYR A 58 -5.22 3.57 3.30
N ILE A 59 -4.73 2.93 4.37
CA ILE A 59 -4.95 3.32 5.75
C ILE A 59 -3.60 3.42 6.50
N ASP A 60 -3.36 4.56 7.14
CA ASP A 60 -2.13 4.90 7.87
C ASP A 60 -2.32 5.00 9.39
#